data_AF-A0A0Q0TVC4-F1
#
_entry.id   AF-A0A0Q0TVC4-F1
#
_cell.length_a   1.000
_cell.length_b   1.000
_cell.length_c   1.000
_cell.angle_alpha   90.00
_cell.angle_beta   90.00
_cell.angle_gamma   90.00
#
_symmetry.space_group_name_H-M   'P 1'
#
loop_
_entity.id
_entity.type
_entity.pdbx_description
1 polymer ?
#
loop_
_entity_poly.entity_id
_entity_poly.type
_entity_poly.pdbx_seq_one_letter_code
_entity_poly.pdbx_strand_id
1 'polypeptide(L)' 'MIYKVYYQEHPERNPKRETTLSLYLSAESLPQAREIIEDNTNYNVEFIEELSDKALTYEKANPNFEITTF' A
#
# COMPACT_ATOMS: atom_id res chain seq x y z
N MET A 1 12.35 1.87 3.81
CA MET A 1 11.84 0.56 3.35
C MET A 1 10.69 0.79 2.38
N ILE A 2 10.45 -0.13 1.44
CA ILE A 2 9.28 -0.04 0.56
C ILE A 2 8.21 -0.97 1.09
N TYR A 3 7.01 -0.43 1.25
CA TYR A 3 5.84 -1.17 1.68
C TYR A 3 4.85 -1.29 0.53
N LYS A 4 4.22 -2.47 0.44
CA LYS A 4 3.03 -2.69 -0.38
C LYS A 4 1.82 -2.68 0.54
N VAL A 5 0.89 -1.79 0.25
CA VAL A 5 -0.30 -1.58 1.08
C VAL A 5 -1.51 -2.04 0.32
N TYR A 6 -2.24 -2.96 0.92
CA TYR A 6 -3.53 -3.43 0.43
C TYR A 6 -4.64 -2.66 1.15
N TYR A 7 -5.54 -2.06 0.37
CA TYR A 7 -6.57 -1.18 0.90
C TYR A 7 -7.87 -1.24 0.09
N GLN A 8 -8.95 -0.74 0.68
CA GLN A 8 -10.19 -0.43 -0.02
C GLN A 8 -10.49 1.07 0.04
N GLU A 9 -10.94 1.65 -1.07
CA GLU A 9 -11.18 3.10 -1.18
C GLU A 9 -12.34 3.61 -0.32
N HIS A 10 -13.33 2.74 -0.04
CA HIS A 10 -14.58 3.12 0.60
C HIS A 10 -14.76 2.39 1.93
N PRO A 11 -14.38 2.98 3.08
CA PRO A 11 -14.53 2.35 4.40
C PRO A 11 -16.00 2.13 4.80
N GLU A 12 -16.92 2.92 4.25
CA GLU A 12 -18.37 2.85 4.48
C GLU A 12 -19.03 1.59 3.87
N ARG A 13 -18.36 0.93 2.92
CA ARG A 13 -18.91 -0.23 2.21
C ARG A 13 -18.38 -1.51 2.82
N ASN A 14 -19.20 -2.57 2.78
CA ASN A 14 -18.75 -3.90 3.16
C ASN A 14 -17.54 -4.30 2.29
N PRO A 15 -16.44 -4.78 2.91
CA PRO A 15 -15.23 -5.13 2.18
C PRO A 15 -15.50 -6.30 1.23
N LYS A 16 -15.10 -6.13 -0.03
CA LYS A 16 -15.16 -7.18 -1.07
C LYS A 16 -13.75 -7.52 -1.51
N ARG A 17 -13.46 -8.81 -1.65
CA ARG A 17 -12.10 -9.28 -1.99
C ARG A 17 -11.65 -8.81 -3.37
N GLU A 18 -12.60 -8.63 -4.28
CA GLU A 18 -12.36 -8.26 -5.68
C GLU A 18 -12.04 -6.76 -5.85
N THR A 19 -12.29 -5.94 -4.82
CA THR A 19 -12.07 -4.49 -4.85
C THR A 19 -10.86 -4.05 -4.03
N THR A 20 -10.09 -4.99 -3.46
CA THR A 20 -8.84 -4.66 -2.79
C THR A 20 -7.83 -4.13 -3.82
N LEU A 21 -7.39 -2.90 -3.61
CA LEU A 21 -6.34 -2.26 -4.40
C LEU A 21 -5.02 -2.35 -3.66
N SER A 22 -3.93 -2.12 -4.39
CA SER A 22 -2.60 -2.05 -3.80
C SER A 22 -1.86 -0.79 -4.25
N LEU A 23 -1.14 -0.17 -3.33
CA LEU A 23 -0.21 0.92 -3.61
C LEU A 23 1.16 0.62 -3.02
N TYR A 24 2.19 1.30 -3.52
CA TYR A 24 3.54 1.20 -3.00
C TYR A 24 3.93 2.52 -2.34
N LEU A 25 4.51 2.47 -1.14
CA LEU A 25 4.99 3.66 -0.46
C LEU A 25 6.37 3.44 0.16
N SER A 26 7.12 4.53 0.30
CA SER A 26 8.41 4.52 0.99
C SER A 26 8.25 5.12 2.39
N ALA A 27 8.60 4.35 3.42
CA ALA A 27 8.58 4.80 4.82
C ALA A 27 9.74 4.16 5.62
N GLU A 28 10.05 4.70 6.79
CA GLU A 28 11.11 4.21 7.67
C GLU A 28 10.65 3.03 8.54
N SER A 29 9.33 2.89 8.77
CA SER A 29 8.76 1.80 9.58
C SER A 29 7.29 1.50 9.24
N LEU A 30 6.79 0.35 9.67
CA LEU A 30 5.37 -0.04 9.52
C LEU A 30 4.38 0.97 10.15
N PRO A 31 4.60 1.50 11.38
CA PRO A 31 3.74 2.52 11.95
C PRO A 31 3.70 3.80 11.10
N GLN A 32 4.86 4.26 10.63
CA GLN A 32 4.94 5.47 9.80
C GLN A 32 4.27 5.27 8.44
N ALA A 33 4.39 4.09 7.84
CA ALA A 33 3.68 3.74 6.60
C ALA A 33 2.16 3.88 6.76
N ARG A 34 1.63 3.44 7.91
CA ARG A 34 0.21 3.56 8.23
C ARG A 34 -0.21 5.02 8.45
N GLU A 35 0.56 5.76 9.25
CA GLU A 35 0.31 7.18 9.54
C GLU A 35 0.23 8.01 8.25
N ILE A 36 1.18 7.82 7.32
CA ILE A 36 1.17 8.52 6.02
C ILE A 36 -0.13 8.25 5.25
N ILE A 37 -0.65 7.03 5.27
CA ILE A 37 -1.88 6.69 4.51
C ILE A 37 -3.10 7.28 5.19
N GLU A 38 -3.19 7.18 6.52
CA GLU A 38 -4.31 7.68 7.31
C GLU A 38 -4.38 9.23 7.28
N ASP A 39 -3.23 9.91 7.21
CA ASP A 39 -3.16 11.37 7.14
C ASP A 39 -3.56 11.92 5.76
N ASN A 40 -3.27 11.16 4.68
CA ASN A 40 -3.46 11.65 3.31
C ASN A 40 -4.71 11.07 2.62
N THR A 41 -5.27 10.00 3.15
CA THR A 41 -6.40 9.29 2.53
C THR A 41 -7.38 8.77 3.57
N ASN A 42 -8.63 8.56 3.15
CA ASN A 42 -9.64 7.89 3.98
C ASN A 42 -9.78 6.41 3.61
N TYR A 43 -8.68 5.77 3.20
CA TYR A 43 -8.69 4.38 2.76
C TYR A 43 -8.80 3.42 3.92
N ASN A 44 -9.54 2.33 3.74
CA ASN A 44 -9.57 1.23 4.68
C ASN A 44 -8.35 0.33 4.43
N VAL A 45 -7.30 0.49 5.25
CA VAL A 45 -6.06 -0.30 5.15
C VAL A 45 -6.29 -1.72 5.66
N GLU A 46 -6.18 -2.72 4.78
CA GLU A 46 -6.35 -4.13 5.12
C GLU A 46 -5.03 -4.73 5.63
N PHE A 47 -3.93 -4.50 4.91
CA PHE A 47 -2.63 -5.08 5.21
C PHE A 47 -1.48 -4.23 4.68
N ILE A 48 -0.39 -4.17 5.44
CA ILE A 48 0.86 -3.50 5.06
C ILE A 48 1.95 -4.56 5.06
N GLU A 49 2.55 -4.79 3.90
CA GLU A 49 3.60 -5.76 3.67
C GLU A 49 4.93 -5.03 3.44
N GLU A 50 5.98 -5.41 4.18
CA GLU A 50 7.33 -4.94 3.88
C GLU A 50 7.94 -5.76 2.74
N LEU A 51 8.35 -5.10 1.66
CA LEU A 51 8.94 -5.79 0.51
C LEU A 51 10.43 -6.05 0.73
N SER A 52 10.81 -7.33 0.72
CA SER A 52 12.21 -7.74 0.61
C SER A 52 12.81 -7.28 -0.74
N ASP A 53 14.14 -7.17 -0.81
CA ASP A 53 14.84 -6.74 -2.03
C ASP A 53 14.49 -7.56 -3.27
N LYS A 54 14.29 -8.89 -3.10
CA LYS A 54 13.89 -9.79 -4.19
C LYS A 54 12.47 -9.50 -4.67
N ALA A 55 11.54 -9.32 -3.73
CA ALA A 55 10.15 -8.98 -4.05
C ALA A 55 10.05 -7.61 -4.71
N LEU A 56 10.78 -6.62 -4.21
CA LEU A 56 10.84 -5.28 -4.79
C LEU A 56 11.39 -5.30 -6.23
N THR A 57 12.42 -6.11 -6.49
CA THR A 57 12.98 -6.25 -7.84
C THR A 57 11.97 -6.85 -8.81
N TYR A 58 11.20 -7.85 -8.35
CA TYR A 58 10.13 -8.44 -9.14
C TYR A 58 9.01 -7.44 -9.42
N GLU A 59 8.55 -6.69 -8.42
CA GLU A 59 7.49 -5.68 -8.59
C GLU A 59 7.94 -4.55 -9.51
N LYS A 60 9.19 -4.07 -9.40
CA LYS A 60 9.76 -3.05 -10.31
C LYS A 60 9.84 -3.49 -11.78
N ALA A 61 9.82 -4.80 -12.05
CA ALA A 61 9.77 -5.29 -13.43
C ALA A 61 8.36 -5.15 -14.04
N ASN A 62 7.34 -4.91 -13.22
CA ASN A 62 6.00 -4.62 -13.69
C ASN A 62 5.92 -3.19 -14.22
N PRO A 63 5.43 -2.96 -15.46
CA PRO A 63 5.31 -1.61 -16.03
C PRO A 63 4.36 -0.68 -15.25
N ASN A 64 3.46 -1.23 -14.43
CA ASN A 64 2.52 -0.45 -13.62
C ASN A 64 3.04 -0.18 -12.20
N PHE A 65 4.31 -0.48 -11.92
CA PHE A 65 4.90 -0.17 -10.62
C PHE A 65 5.16 1.33 -10.48
N GLU A 66 4.50 1.95 -9.52
CA GLU A 66 4.70 3.35 -9.18
C GLU A 66 4.68 3.52 -7.66
N ILE A 67 5.62 4.32 -7.14
CA ILE A 67 5.64 4.70 -5.72
C ILE A 67 4.71 5.88 -5.55
N THR A 68 3.69 5.71 -4.73
CA THR A 68 2.72 6.75 -4.40
C THR A 68 3.37 7.78 -3.47
N THR A 69 3.26 9.03 -3.86
CA THR A 69 3.61 10.21 -3.05
C THR A 69 2.35 11.04 -2.85
N PHE A 70 2.10 11.48 -1.63
CA PHE A 70 0.97 12.33 -1.26
C PHE A 70 1.37 13.81 -1.25
#